data_AF-A0A4Y2V545-F1
#
_entry.id   AF-A0A4Y2V545-F1
#
_cell.length_a   1.000
_cell.length_b   1.000
_cell.length_c   1.000
_cell.angle_alpha   90.00
_cell.angle_beta   90.00
_cell.angle_gamma   90.00
#
_symmetry.space_group_name_H-M   'P 1'
#
loop_
_entity.id
_entity.type
_entity.pdbx_description
1 polymer ?
#
loop_
_entity_poly.entity_id
_entity_poly.type
_entity_poly.pdbx_seq_one_letter_code
_entity_poly.pdbx_strand_id
1 'polypeptide(L)'
;MKALKENVSAVQPIKNKSLILHQGFKNVAGTSWGLSKNIRRQLYLTVVEKVILYASAAWAHNITARQLKLLPSIQRKFLLNTTGAYNTTPAAALQIIEGLMPLHIKAKMQSTLVRVGRLGRNCDYEGIHFDHESYEQPSPPSTIHLALFSLEDRISLRGQSPSNRTPIEVYTLYYRTPS
;
A
#
# COMPACT_ATOMS: atom_id res chain seq x y z
N MET A 1 -13.53 -0.84 -34.62
CA MET A 1 -13.39 -2.17 -33.97
C MET A 1 -12.13 -2.36 -33.09
N LYS A 2 -11.14 -1.46 -33.10
CA LYS A 2 -9.90 -1.59 -32.27
C LYS A 2 -10.14 -1.35 -30.76
N ALA A 3 -10.91 -0.32 -30.41
CA ALA A 3 -11.21 0.06 -29.02
C ALA A 3 -12.03 -0.99 -28.23
N LEU A 4 -12.90 -1.75 -28.89
CA LEU A 4 -13.68 -2.82 -28.22
C LEU A 4 -12.80 -4.04 -27.89
N LYS A 5 -11.82 -4.36 -28.74
CA LYS A 5 -10.88 -5.47 -28.51
C LYS A 5 -9.88 -5.14 -27.39
N GLU A 6 -9.45 -3.88 -27.33
CA GLU A 6 -8.59 -3.36 -26.26
C GLU A 6 -9.31 -3.35 -24.89
N ASN A 7 -10.60 -2.97 -24.88
CA ASN A 7 -11.45 -2.96 -23.68
C ASN A 7 -11.75 -4.35 -23.09
N VAL A 8 -11.95 -5.37 -23.93
CA VAL A 8 -12.11 -6.76 -23.44
C VAL A 8 -10.79 -7.33 -22.91
N SER A 9 -9.66 -6.90 -23.50
CA SER A 9 -8.33 -7.39 -23.12
C SER A 9 -7.90 -6.97 -21.72
N ALA A 10 -8.31 -5.79 -21.22
CA ALA A 10 -7.82 -5.28 -19.93
C ALA A 10 -8.56 -5.84 -18.71
N VAL A 11 -9.83 -6.23 -18.85
CA VAL A 11 -10.68 -6.62 -17.70
C VAL A 11 -10.32 -7.99 -17.13
N GLN A 12 -10.08 -8.98 -17.99
CA GLN A 12 -9.79 -10.35 -17.55
C GLN A 12 -8.44 -10.47 -16.81
N PRO A 13 -7.35 -9.84 -17.28
CA PRO A 13 -6.08 -9.82 -16.55
C PRO A 13 -6.20 -9.18 -15.16
N ILE A 14 -6.94 -8.07 -15.03
CA ILE A 14 -7.16 -7.41 -13.72
C ILE A 14 -7.87 -8.37 -12.76
N LYS A 15 -8.94 -9.01 -13.24
CA LYS A 15 -9.70 -9.98 -12.45
C LYS A 15 -8.83 -11.17 -12.02
N ASN A 16 -8.09 -11.77 -12.95
CA ASN A 16 -7.25 -12.94 -12.68
C ASN A 16 -6.11 -12.62 -11.70
N LYS A 17 -5.40 -11.50 -11.92
CA LYS A 17 -4.36 -11.02 -11.00
C LYS A 17 -4.93 -10.76 -9.61
N SER A 18 -6.10 -10.12 -9.53
CA SER A 18 -6.77 -9.89 -8.25
C SER A 18 -7.15 -11.18 -7.53
N LEU A 19 -7.59 -12.22 -8.25
CA LEU A 19 -7.92 -13.52 -7.65
C LEU A 19 -6.68 -14.21 -7.10
N ILE A 20 -5.57 -14.21 -7.85
CA ILE A 20 -4.29 -14.76 -7.40
C ILE A 20 -3.82 -14.05 -6.13
N LEU A 21 -3.86 -12.70 -6.11
CA LEU A 21 -3.52 -11.92 -4.93
C LEU A 21 -4.42 -12.24 -3.74
N HIS A 22 -5.72 -12.38 -3.96
CA HIS A 22 -6.66 -12.73 -2.90
C HIS A 22 -6.41 -14.13 -2.32
N GLN A 23 -6.07 -15.10 -3.17
CA GLN A 23 -5.74 -16.46 -2.74
C GLN A 23 -4.43 -16.48 -1.97
N GLY A 24 -3.38 -15.82 -2.47
CA GLY A 24 -2.12 -15.69 -1.74
C GLY A 24 -2.34 -15.04 -0.37
N PHE A 25 -3.14 -13.97 -0.31
CA PHE A 25 -3.47 -13.30 0.93
C PHE A 25 -4.21 -14.22 1.92
N LYS A 26 -5.13 -15.06 1.44
CA LYS A 26 -5.81 -16.07 2.27
C LYS A 26 -4.85 -17.14 2.79
N ASN A 27 -3.89 -17.57 1.98
CA ASN A 27 -2.93 -18.60 2.36
C ASN A 27 -1.90 -18.11 3.40
N VAL A 28 -1.51 -16.83 3.35
CA VAL A 28 -0.61 -16.23 4.36
C VAL A 28 -1.31 -16.06 5.72
N ALA A 29 -2.64 -15.94 5.74
CA ALA A 29 -3.43 -15.97 6.96
C ALA A 29 -3.69 -17.43 7.40
N GLY A 30 -2.68 -18.09 7.96
CA GLY A 30 -2.78 -19.48 8.43
C GLY A 30 -3.86 -19.70 9.51
N THR A 31 -4.38 -20.94 9.55
CA THR A 31 -5.52 -21.44 10.35
C THR A 31 -5.32 -21.51 11.87
N SER A 32 -4.18 -21.10 12.42
CA SER A 32 -3.95 -21.10 13.89
C SER A 32 -3.17 -19.89 14.45
N TRP A 33 -2.50 -19.07 13.61
CA TRP A 33 -1.70 -17.90 14.04
C TRP A 33 -1.79 -16.74 13.04
N GLY A 34 -3.01 -16.39 12.62
CA GLY A 34 -3.26 -15.47 11.51
C GLY A 34 -2.67 -14.05 11.64
N LEU A 35 -2.48 -13.39 10.50
CA LEU A 35 -2.05 -11.99 10.40
C LEU A 35 -3.01 -11.04 11.14
N SER A 36 -2.45 -10.09 11.91
CA SER A 36 -3.27 -9.07 12.58
C SER A 36 -4.07 -8.24 11.56
N LYS A 37 -5.20 -7.67 11.99
CA LYS A 37 -6.04 -6.79 11.15
C LYS A 37 -5.21 -5.68 10.48
N ASN A 38 -4.29 -5.07 11.21
CA ASN A 38 -3.43 -4.00 10.70
C ASN A 38 -2.47 -4.49 9.62
N ILE A 39 -1.85 -5.66 9.80
CA ILE A 39 -0.93 -6.21 8.79
C ILE A 39 -1.71 -6.58 7.51
N ARG A 40 -2.89 -7.19 7.65
CA ARG A 40 -3.79 -7.48 6.52
C ARG A 40 -4.18 -6.20 5.77
N ARG A 41 -4.56 -5.15 6.50
CA ARG A 41 -4.87 -3.84 5.94
C ARG A 41 -3.68 -3.24 5.20
N GLN A 42 -2.49 -3.28 5.80
CA GLN A 42 -1.27 -2.78 5.16
C GLN A 42 -0.96 -3.53 3.87
N LEU A 43 -1.01 -4.87 3.87
CA LEU A 43 -0.80 -5.67 2.67
C LEU A 43 -1.78 -5.33 1.54
N TYR A 44 -3.06 -5.09 1.86
CA TYR A 44 -4.03 -4.62 0.88
C TYR A 44 -3.61 -3.27 0.28
N LEU A 45 -3.24 -2.29 1.12
CA LEU A 45 -2.89 -0.93 0.69
C LEU A 45 -1.57 -0.88 -0.09
N THR A 46 -0.57 -1.69 0.29
CA THR A 46 0.78 -1.63 -0.30
C THR A 46 0.91 -2.51 -1.53
N VAL A 47 0.22 -3.65 -1.59
CA VAL A 47 0.35 -4.59 -2.70
C VAL A 47 -0.84 -4.47 -3.65
N VAL A 48 -2.04 -4.80 -3.17
CA VAL A 48 -3.22 -4.93 -4.03
C VAL A 48 -3.61 -3.59 -4.63
N GLU A 49 -3.73 -2.57 -3.77
CA GLU A 49 -4.09 -1.23 -4.21
C GLU A 49 -3.04 -0.68 -5.18
N LYS A 50 -1.74 -0.75 -4.84
CA LYS A 50 -0.67 -0.26 -5.71
C LYS A 50 -0.61 -0.96 -7.06
N VAL A 51 -0.79 -2.28 -7.11
CA VAL A 51 -0.82 -3.03 -8.38
C VAL A 51 -1.98 -2.57 -9.26
N ILE A 52 -3.16 -2.35 -8.68
CA ILE A 52 -4.34 -1.90 -9.43
C ILE A 52 -4.17 -0.45 -9.89
N LEU A 53 -3.67 0.44 -9.04
CA LEU A 53 -3.44 1.85 -9.36
C LEU A 53 -2.33 2.03 -10.40
N TYR A 54 -1.29 1.21 -10.35
CA TYR A 54 -0.25 1.20 -11.38
C TYR A 54 -0.84 0.80 -12.74
N ALA A 55 -1.62 -0.27 -12.78
CA ALA A 55 -2.29 -0.68 -14.01
C ALA A 55 -3.31 0.37 -14.50
N SER A 56 -4.03 1.04 -13.58
CA SER A 56 -5.08 1.99 -13.93
C SER A 56 -4.56 3.19 -14.71
N ALA A 57 -3.29 3.56 -14.54
CA ALA A 57 -2.65 4.59 -15.35
C ALA A 57 -2.83 4.35 -16.87
N ALA A 58 -2.83 3.08 -17.31
CA ALA A 58 -2.97 2.72 -18.71
C ALA A 58 -4.43 2.73 -19.22
N TRP A 59 -5.41 2.33 -18.40
CA TRP A 59 -6.77 2.06 -18.89
C TRP A 59 -7.90 2.84 -18.21
N ALA A 60 -7.68 3.47 -17.05
CA ALA A 60 -8.78 4.08 -16.29
C ALA A 60 -9.22 5.47 -16.81
N HIS A 61 -8.53 6.03 -17.80
CA HIS A 61 -8.97 7.24 -18.49
C HIS A 61 -10.30 7.03 -19.25
N ASN A 62 -10.58 5.81 -19.68
CA ASN A 62 -11.83 5.43 -20.33
C ASN A 62 -12.46 4.22 -19.64
N ILE A 63 -12.86 4.40 -18.38
CA ILE A 63 -13.40 3.31 -17.57
C ILE A 63 -14.77 2.86 -18.11
N THR A 64 -14.89 1.57 -18.37
CA THR A 64 -16.14 0.94 -18.82
C THR A 64 -17.07 0.65 -17.65
N ALA A 65 -18.39 0.55 -17.89
CA ALA A 65 -19.36 0.17 -16.87
C ALA A 65 -19.04 -1.20 -16.21
N ARG A 66 -18.42 -2.12 -16.96
CA ARG A 66 -17.97 -3.41 -16.43
C ARG A 66 -16.81 -3.26 -15.44
N GLN A 67 -15.82 -2.42 -15.75
CA GLN A 67 -14.71 -2.12 -14.83
C GLN A 67 -15.21 -1.38 -13.59
N LEU A 68 -16.15 -0.45 -13.76
CA LEU A 68 -16.77 0.30 -12.66
C LEU A 68 -17.48 -0.61 -11.66
N LYS A 69 -18.12 -1.70 -12.12
CA LYS A 69 -18.71 -2.73 -11.24
C LYS A 69 -17.67 -3.71 -10.67
N LEU A 70 -16.62 -4.00 -11.43
CA LEU A 70 -15.59 -4.98 -11.05
C LEU A 70 -14.69 -4.46 -9.91
N LEU A 71 -14.22 -3.21 -9.98
CA LEU A 71 -13.27 -2.66 -9.00
C LEU A 71 -13.82 -2.67 -7.56
N PRO A 72 -15.06 -2.22 -7.29
CA PRO A 72 -15.66 -2.35 -5.96
C PRO A 72 -15.82 -3.80 -5.53
N SER A 73 -16.15 -4.72 -6.46
CA SER A 73 -16.26 -6.15 -6.16
C SER A 73 -14.92 -6.75 -5.72
N ILE A 74 -13.82 -6.36 -6.37
CA ILE A 74 -12.46 -6.74 -5.98
C ILE A 74 -12.13 -6.19 -4.59
N GLN A 75 -12.27 -4.88 -4.40
CA GLN A 75 -12.01 -4.22 -3.11
C GLN A 75 -12.81 -4.87 -1.97
N ARG A 76 -14.07 -5.19 -2.21
CA ARG A 76 -14.96 -5.83 -1.23
C ARG A 76 -14.39 -7.14 -0.69
N LYS A 77 -13.82 -8.00 -1.54
CA LYS A 77 -13.25 -9.29 -1.12
C LYS A 77 -12.08 -9.10 -0.14
N PHE A 78 -11.25 -8.09 -0.36
CA PHE A 78 -10.14 -7.76 0.53
C PHE A 78 -10.62 -7.10 1.83
N LEU A 79 -11.62 -6.23 1.74
CA LEU A 79 -12.24 -5.61 2.91
C LEU A 79 -12.85 -6.66 3.83
N LEU A 80 -13.66 -7.59 3.32
CA LEU A 80 -14.23 -8.68 4.12
C LEU A 80 -13.16 -9.53 4.80
N ASN A 81 -12.08 -9.85 4.08
CA ASN A 81 -10.97 -10.61 4.66
C ASN A 81 -10.23 -9.82 5.74
N THR A 82 -10.12 -8.50 5.60
CA THR A 82 -9.41 -7.65 6.56
C THR A 82 -10.25 -7.40 7.81
N THR A 83 -11.54 -7.08 7.63
CA THR A 83 -12.45 -6.75 8.73
C THR A 83 -12.97 -7.98 9.46
N GLY A 84 -13.07 -9.13 8.80
CA GLY A 84 -13.78 -10.30 9.33
C GLY A 84 -15.29 -10.11 9.43
N ALA A 85 -15.85 -9.10 8.75
CA ALA A 85 -17.29 -8.83 8.77
C ALA A 85 -18.09 -9.89 8.00
N TYR A 86 -19.40 -9.95 8.27
CA TYR A 86 -20.31 -10.86 7.57
C TYR A 86 -20.34 -10.60 6.05
N ASN A 87 -20.56 -11.67 5.28
CA ASN A 87 -20.68 -11.60 3.82
C ASN A 87 -21.87 -10.76 3.34
N THR A 88 -22.84 -10.46 4.22
CA THR A 88 -23.99 -9.58 3.95
C THR A 88 -23.70 -8.10 4.22
N THR A 89 -22.60 -7.77 4.92
CA THR A 89 -22.25 -6.38 5.24
C THR A 89 -22.01 -5.57 3.97
N PRO A 90 -22.72 -4.44 3.74
CA PRO A 90 -22.56 -3.63 2.53
C PRO A 90 -21.12 -3.14 2.30
N ALA A 91 -20.68 -3.07 1.04
CA ALA A 91 -19.33 -2.64 0.69
C ALA A 91 -19.04 -1.18 1.12
N ALA A 92 -20.03 -0.29 1.02
CA ALA A 92 -19.90 1.09 1.45
C ALA A 92 -19.66 1.20 2.97
N ALA A 93 -20.35 0.41 3.78
CA ALA A 93 -20.14 0.36 5.23
C ALA A 93 -18.71 -0.08 5.57
N LEU A 94 -18.20 -1.10 4.88
CA LEU A 94 -16.82 -1.57 5.06
C LEU A 94 -15.78 -0.50 4.69
N GLN A 95 -16.02 0.26 3.62
CA GLN A 95 -15.15 1.36 3.21
C GLN A 95 -15.10 2.46 4.27
N ILE A 96 -16.25 2.83 4.85
CA ILE A 96 -16.34 3.84 5.89
C ILE A 96 -15.61 3.37 7.16
N ILE A 97 -15.85 2.14 7.61
CA ILE A 97 -15.22 1.57 8.81
C ILE A 97 -13.69 1.49 8.65
N GLU A 98 -13.18 1.16 7.47
CA GLU A 98 -11.74 1.08 7.21
C GLU A 98 -11.09 2.41 6.81
N GLY A 99 -11.91 3.46 6.59
CA GLY A 99 -11.47 4.78 6.13
C GLY A 99 -10.88 4.75 4.72
N LEU A 100 -11.42 3.92 3.82
CA LEU A 100 -10.87 3.70 2.49
C LEU A 100 -11.78 4.25 1.38
N MET A 101 -11.19 5.08 0.52
CA MET A 101 -11.86 5.56 -0.69
C MET A 101 -12.16 4.41 -1.68
N PRO A 102 -13.29 4.46 -2.40
CA PRO A 102 -13.60 3.50 -3.45
C PRO A 102 -12.51 3.38 -4.53
N LEU A 103 -12.17 2.15 -4.90
CA LEU A 103 -11.04 1.85 -5.77
C LEU A 103 -11.18 2.44 -7.18
N HIS A 104 -12.40 2.54 -7.70
CA HIS A 104 -12.66 3.13 -9.03
C HIS A 104 -12.39 4.63 -9.05
N ILE A 105 -12.66 5.34 -7.95
CA ILE A 105 -12.36 6.78 -7.81
C ILE A 105 -10.85 6.97 -7.79
N LYS A 106 -10.12 6.22 -6.94
CA LYS A 106 -8.66 6.27 -6.92
C LYS A 106 -8.04 5.94 -8.28
N ALA A 107 -8.56 4.92 -8.97
CA ALA A 107 -8.05 4.52 -10.29
C ALA A 107 -8.19 5.63 -11.35
N LYS A 108 -9.35 6.29 -11.38
CA LYS A 108 -9.61 7.41 -12.29
C LYS A 108 -8.72 8.61 -11.96
N MET A 109 -8.60 8.97 -10.68
CA MET A 109 -7.69 10.01 -10.21
C MET A 109 -6.24 9.74 -10.58
N GLN A 110 -5.74 8.51 -10.36
CA GLN A 110 -4.38 8.13 -10.74
C GLN A 110 -4.14 8.22 -12.25
N SER A 111 -5.11 7.80 -13.07
CA SER A 111 -4.98 7.91 -14.53
C SER A 111 -4.97 9.37 -14.98
N THR A 112 -5.81 10.23 -14.40
CA THR A 112 -5.78 11.69 -14.58
C THR A 112 -4.41 12.26 -14.24
N LEU A 113 -3.89 11.98 -13.04
CA LEU A 113 -2.59 12.49 -12.60
C LEU A 113 -1.43 12.05 -13.49
N VAL A 114 -1.40 10.78 -13.92
CA VAL A 114 -0.35 10.30 -14.84
C VAL A 114 -0.48 10.95 -16.21
N ARG A 115 -1.71 11.12 -16.71
CA ARG A 115 -1.96 11.69 -18.03
C ARG A 115 -1.55 13.16 -18.10
N VAL A 116 -1.96 13.94 -17.11
CA VAL A 116 -1.58 15.35 -16.97
C VAL A 116 -0.10 15.40 -16.64
N GLY A 117 0.32 14.91 -15.47
CA GLY A 117 1.67 15.18 -14.98
C GLY A 117 2.82 14.48 -15.70
N ARG A 118 2.62 13.30 -16.29
CA ARG A 118 3.72 12.52 -16.92
C ARG A 118 3.65 12.44 -18.43
N LEU A 119 2.44 12.38 -18.99
CA LEU A 119 2.25 12.24 -20.43
C LEU A 119 2.02 13.58 -21.14
N GLY A 120 1.83 14.65 -20.37
CA GLY A 120 1.63 15.99 -20.90
C GLY A 120 0.34 16.16 -21.67
N ARG A 121 -0.76 15.54 -21.21
CA ARG A 121 -2.04 15.57 -21.91
C ARG A 121 -3.15 16.07 -20.99
N ASN A 122 -3.98 16.96 -21.52
CA ASN A 122 -5.16 17.45 -20.83
C ASN A 122 -6.13 16.30 -20.52
N CYS A 123 -6.91 16.46 -19.45
CA CYS A 123 -7.90 15.48 -19.05
C CYS A 123 -9.15 16.08 -18.42
N ASP A 124 -10.30 15.48 -18.72
CA ASP A 124 -11.54 15.77 -18.01
C ASP A 124 -11.78 14.74 -16.90
N TYR A 125 -12.10 15.22 -15.71
CA TYR A 125 -12.47 14.39 -14.57
C TYR A 125 -13.70 14.97 -13.88
N GLU A 126 -14.80 14.21 -13.86
CA GLU A 126 -16.08 14.63 -13.25
C GLU A 126 -16.57 16.01 -13.73
N GLY A 127 -16.36 16.33 -15.01
CA GLY A 127 -16.74 17.62 -15.60
C GLY A 127 -15.75 18.76 -15.38
N ILE A 128 -14.63 18.51 -14.69
CA ILE A 128 -13.55 19.48 -14.48
C ILE A 128 -12.45 19.22 -15.52
N HIS A 129 -12.08 20.27 -16.27
CA HIS A 129 -10.96 20.24 -17.21
C HIS A 129 -9.65 20.46 -16.47
N PHE A 130 -8.68 19.59 -16.68
CA PHE A 130 -7.31 19.73 -16.18
C PHE A 130 -6.38 19.92 -17.36
N ASP A 131 -5.83 21.13 -17.47
CA ASP A 131 -4.78 21.48 -18.42
C ASP A 131 -3.42 20.99 -17.92
N HIS A 132 -2.63 20.42 -18.83
CA HIS A 132 -1.26 20.03 -18.49
C HIS A 132 -0.37 21.24 -18.17
N GLU A 133 -0.53 22.33 -18.92
CA GLU A 133 0.27 23.55 -18.75
C GLU A 133 0.12 24.17 -17.35
N SER A 134 -1.03 23.96 -16.71
CA SER A 134 -1.33 24.45 -15.36
C SER A 134 -0.85 23.50 -14.26
N TYR A 135 -0.35 22.31 -14.61
CA TYR A 135 0.08 21.32 -13.63
C TYR A 135 1.52 21.55 -13.21
N GLU A 136 1.70 21.95 -11.95
CA GLU A 136 3.02 21.97 -11.32
C GLU A 136 3.42 20.56 -10.87
N GLN A 137 4.48 20.02 -11.45
CA GLN A 137 5.05 18.77 -10.95
C GLN A 137 5.56 18.97 -9.53
N PRO A 138 5.25 18.04 -8.60
CA PRO A 138 5.88 18.03 -7.30
C PRO A 138 7.40 18.02 -7.49
N SER A 139 8.10 18.93 -6.80
CA SER A 139 9.55 18.92 -6.80
C SER A 139 10.04 17.52 -6.40
N PRO A 140 11.06 16.98 -7.10
CA PRO A 140 11.66 15.71 -6.69
C PRO A 140 12.03 15.80 -5.21
N PRO A 141 11.80 14.76 -4.41
CA PRO A 141 12.29 14.73 -3.04
C PRO A 141 13.77 15.09 -3.08
N SER A 142 14.18 16.07 -2.25
CA SER A 142 15.59 16.42 -2.11
C SER A 142 16.34 15.14 -1.80
N THR A 143 17.15 14.69 -2.76
CA THR A 143 17.94 13.47 -2.62
C THR A 143 19.06 13.82 -1.65
N ILE A 144 18.79 13.70 -0.35
CA ILE A 144 19.82 13.73 0.67
C ILE A 144 20.58 12.42 0.48
N HIS A 145 21.62 12.47 -0.33
CA HIS A 145 22.54 11.36 -0.48
C HIS A 145 23.14 11.04 0.90
N LEU A 146 23.02 9.80 1.38
CA LEU A 146 23.45 9.44 2.74
C LEU A 146 24.94 9.75 2.98
N ALA A 147 25.78 9.76 1.94
CA ALA A 147 27.19 10.13 2.09
C ALA A 147 27.43 11.66 2.20
N LEU A 148 26.43 12.50 1.91
CA LEU A 148 26.45 13.95 2.18
C LEU A 148 25.86 14.29 3.55
N PHE A 149 25.24 13.32 4.23
CA PHE A 149 24.87 13.44 5.62
C PHE A 149 26.16 13.32 6.44
N SER A 150 26.88 14.43 6.59
CA SER A 150 28.06 14.49 7.43
C SER A 150 27.69 14.05 8.84
N LEU A 151 28.27 12.94 9.28
CA LEU A 151 28.15 12.44 10.64
C LEU A 151 28.99 13.28 11.62
N GLU A 152 29.44 14.48 11.24
CA GLU A 152 30.25 15.35 12.10
C GLU A 152 29.42 16.06 13.17
N ASP A 153 28.08 16.07 13.05
CA ASP A 153 27.18 16.56 14.11
C ASP A 153 26.79 15.48 15.13
N ARG A 154 27.40 14.28 15.09
CA ARG A 154 27.26 13.32 16.19
C ARG A 154 28.11 13.74 17.39
N ILE A 155 27.43 14.35 18.35
CA ILE A 155 27.64 14.25 19.81
C ILE A 155 29.12 14.30 20.20
N SER A 156 29.57 15.47 20.68
CA SER A 156 30.82 15.59 21.40
C SER A 156 30.82 14.63 22.61
N LEU A 157 31.35 13.42 22.41
CA LEU A 157 31.89 12.60 23.47
C LEU A 157 33.24 13.22 23.86
N ARG A 158 33.19 14.42 24.46
CA ARG A 158 34.28 14.88 25.31
C ARG A 158 34.49 13.78 26.34
N GLY A 159 35.64 13.12 26.28
CA GLY A 159 35.99 12.03 27.17
C GLY A 159 35.76 12.44 28.62
N GLN A 160 34.84 11.74 29.28
CA GLN A 160 34.87 11.63 30.72
C GLN A 160 35.31 10.21 31.02
N SER A 161 36.52 10.11 31.56
CA SER A 161 37.16 8.89 32.04
C SER A 161 36.20 8.09 32.94
N PRO A 162 36.00 6.77 32.73
CA PRO A 162 35.28 5.95 33.69
C PRO A 162 36.25 5.55 34.81
N SER A 163 36.47 6.45 35.77
CA SER A 163 37.05 6.05 37.05
C SER A 163 35.93 5.55 37.96
N ASN A 164 36.13 4.33 38.49
CA ASN A 164 35.40 3.71 39.60
C ASN A 164 34.18 2.87 39.19
N ARG A 165 34.43 1.66 38.65
CA ARG A 165 33.49 0.53 38.76
C ARG A 165 34.11 -0.51 39.69
N THR A 166 33.42 -0.82 40.78
CA THR A 166 33.71 -1.93 41.69
C THR A 166 33.62 -3.27 40.94
N PRO A 167 34.42 -4.30 41.32
CA PRO A 167 34.28 -5.64 40.75
C PRO A 167 32.97 -6.27 41.24
N ILE A 168 32.18 -6.78 40.31
CA ILE A 168 31.00 -7.60 40.60
C ILE A 168 31.51 -9.00 40.92
N GLU A 169 31.49 -9.39 42.20
CA GLU A 169 31.76 -10.77 42.61
C GLU A 169 30.58 -11.67 42.24
N VAL A 170 30.80 -12.56 41.28
CA VAL A 170 29.84 -13.60 40.90
C VAL A 170 30.04 -14.80 41.81
N TYR A 171 29.22 -14.92 42.85
CA TYR A 171 29.19 -16.10 43.71
C TYR A 171 28.43 -17.24 43.01
N THR A 172 29.16 -18.17 42.39
CA THR A 172 28.61 -19.48 42.01
C THR A 172 28.54 -20.37 43.25
N LEU A 173 27.35 -20.53 43.82
CA LEU A 173 27.11 -21.50 44.88
C LEU A 173 27.03 -22.92 44.28
N TYR A 174 28.14 -23.65 44.37
CA TYR A 174 28.14 -25.10 44.17
C TYR A 174 27.54 -25.77 45.41
N TYR A 175 26.42 -26.46 45.23
CA TYR A 175 25.84 -27.33 46.26
C TYR A 175 26.73 -28.57 46.42
N ARG A 176 27.45 -28.64 47.54
CA ARG A 176 28.13 -29.84 48.01
C ARG A 176 27.17 -30.59 48.94
N THR A 177 26.67 -31.73 48.49
CA THR A 177 26.01 -32.75 49.32
C THR A 177 27.05 -33.50 50.16
N PRO A 178 26.81 -33.70 51.47
CA PRO A 178 27.48 -34.75 52.22
C PRO A 178 26.53 -35.93 52.49
N SER A 179 27.11 -37.12 52.42
CA SER A 179 26.60 -38.43 52.84
C SER A 179 26.34 -38.51 54.34
#